data_AF-A0A4P7R1F4-F1
#
_entry.id   AF-A0A4P7R1F4-F1
#
_cell.length_a   1.000
_cell.length_b   1.000
_cell.length_c   1.000
_cell.angle_alpha   90.00
_cell.angle_beta   90.00
_cell.angle_gamma   90.00
#
_symmetry.space_group_name_H-M   'P 1'
#
loop_
_entity.id
_entity.type
_entity.pdbx_description
1 polymer ?
#
loop_
_entity_poly.entity_id
_entity_poly.type
_entity_poly.pdbx_seq_one_letter_code
_entity_poly.pdbx_strand_id
1 'polypeptide(L)'
;MNRTTLTRIALVVAIVFAVTMALLPKPPHMPIDQFGDKFGHMLAFATMALLAALSFPTARLFRIGERLSFLGAMIEVLQAIPSLHRDCDIHDWIADTLAITAVLLIVWAVRRRRGARLN
;
A
#
# COMPACT_ATOMS: atom_id res chain seq x y z
N MET A 1 3.80 7.25 -23.48
CA MET A 1 2.89 7.29 -22.31
C MET A 1 3.32 8.40 -21.37
N ASN A 2 2.37 9.15 -20.82
CA ASN A 2 2.68 10.19 -19.83
C ASN A 2 3.15 9.54 -18.52
N ARG A 3 4.09 10.17 -17.80
CA ARG A 3 4.66 9.66 -16.55
C ARG A 3 3.57 9.27 -15.53
N THR A 4 2.50 10.06 -15.45
CA THR A 4 1.35 9.81 -14.57
C THR A 4 0.52 8.60 -15.00
N THR A 5 0.39 8.35 -16.30
CA THR A 5 -0.28 7.15 -16.82
C THR A 5 0.49 5.90 -16.43
N LEU A 6 1.82 5.92 -16.55
CA LEU A 6 2.67 4.79 -16.18
C LEU A 6 2.56 4.47 -14.68
N THR A 7 2.61 5.48 -13.80
CA THR A 7 2.48 5.24 -12.35
C THR A 7 1.09 4.77 -11.96
N ARG A 8 0.03 5.19 -12.68
CA ARG A 8 -1.34 4.70 -12.44
C ARG A 8 -1.49 3.24 -12.82
N ILE A 9 -0.93 2.85 -13.96
CA ILE A 9 -0.92 1.45 -14.37
C ILE A 9 -0.14 0.63 -13.34
N ALA A 10 1.04 1.09 -12.93
CA ALA A 10 1.81 0.43 -11.88
C ALA A 10 1.04 0.33 -10.55
N LEU A 11 0.32 1.38 -10.16
CA LEU A 11 -0.53 1.37 -8.97
C LEU A 11 -1.65 0.33 -9.07
N VAL A 12 -2.36 0.28 -10.20
CA VAL A 12 -3.44 -0.70 -10.41
C VAL A 12 -2.87 -2.12 -10.38
N VAL A 13 -1.74 -2.36 -11.04
CA VAL A 13 -1.07 -3.67 -11.01
C VAL A 13 -0.65 -4.03 -9.58
N ALA A 14 -0.09 -3.09 -8.81
CA ALA A 14 0.29 -3.32 -7.42
C ALA A 14 -0.91 -3.63 -6.53
N ILE A 15 -2.04 -2.93 -6.69
CA ILE A 15 -3.28 -3.19 -5.94
C ILE A 15 -3.82 -4.58 -6.27
N VAL A 16 -3.94 -4.91 -7.56
CA VAL A 16 -4.45 -6.23 -8.01
C VAL A 16 -3.55 -7.34 -7.48
N PHE A 17 -2.23 -7.17 -7.58
CA PHE A 17 -1.26 -8.12 -7.07
C PHE A 17 -1.38 -8.30 -5.55
N ALA A 18 -1.37 -7.22 -4.77
CA ALA A 18 -1.45 -7.28 -3.32
C ALA A 18 -2.75 -7.94 -2.84
N VAL A 19 -3.90 -7.54 -3.41
CA VAL A 19 -5.21 -8.14 -3.08
C VAL A 19 -5.23 -9.62 -3.45
N THR A 20 -4.70 -10.00 -4.61
CA THR A 20 -4.65 -11.41 -5.04
C THR A 20 -3.81 -12.24 -4.07
N MET A 21 -2.61 -11.75 -3.72
CA MET A 21 -1.71 -12.46 -2.79
C MET A 21 -2.31 -12.59 -1.39
N ALA A 22 -3.00 -11.56 -0.90
CA ALA A 22 -3.63 -11.58 0.41
C ALA A 22 -4.83 -12.54 0.50
N LEU A 23 -5.60 -12.68 -0.60
CA LEU A 23 -6.80 -13.53 -0.64
C LEU A 23 -6.53 -14.96 -1.12
N LEU A 24 -5.34 -15.26 -1.64
CA LEU A 24 -4.95 -16.62 -2.01
C LEU A 24 -4.79 -17.48 -0.73
N PRO A 25 -5.43 -18.67 -0.68
CA PRO A 25 -5.29 -19.58 0.47
C PRO A 25 -3.87 -20.11 0.64
N LYS A 26 -3.16 -20.29 -0.49
CA LYS A 26 -1.76 -20.72 -0.55
C LYS A 26 -1.02 -19.81 -1.53
N PRO A 27 -0.55 -18.63 -1.09
CA PRO A 27 0.21 -17.75 -1.96
C PRO A 27 1.51 -18.45 -2.38
N PRO A 28 2.01 -18.21 -3.60
CA PRO A 28 3.33 -18.67 -4.00
C PRO A 28 4.40 -18.06 -3.09
N HIS A 29 5.40 -18.87 -2.73
CA HIS A 29 6.53 -18.40 -1.93
C HIS A 29 7.32 -17.32 -2.67
N MET A 30 7.58 -16.22 -1.97
CA MET A 30 8.40 -15.13 -2.45
C MET A 30 9.69 -15.02 -1.64
N PRO A 31 10.79 -14.50 -2.22
CA PRO A 31 12.03 -14.27 -1.47
C PRO A 31 11.87 -13.34 -0.26
N ILE A 32 10.84 -12.49 -0.23
CA ILE A 32 10.56 -11.58 0.89
C ILE A 32 10.02 -12.34 2.12
N ASP A 33 9.44 -13.53 1.94
CA ASP A 33 8.80 -14.32 3.00
C ASP A 33 9.80 -14.70 4.11
N GLN A 34 11.10 -14.75 3.80
CA GLN A 34 12.17 -14.97 4.78
C GLN A 34 12.21 -13.91 5.90
N PHE A 35 11.66 -12.72 5.64
CA PHE A 35 11.56 -11.63 6.63
C PHE A 35 10.21 -11.65 7.38
N GLY A 36 9.31 -12.58 7.06
CA GLY A 36 7.98 -12.72 7.63
C GLY A 36 6.87 -12.11 6.77
N ASP A 37 5.68 -12.71 6.82
CA ASP A 37 4.50 -12.31 6.01
C ASP A 37 4.14 -10.83 6.20
N LYS A 38 4.25 -10.35 7.45
CA LYS A 38 4.04 -8.95 7.83
C LYS A 38 4.92 -7.96 7.06
N PHE A 39 6.19 -8.32 6.82
CA PHE A 39 7.10 -7.46 6.06
C PHE A 39 6.69 -7.37 4.58
N GLY A 40 6.20 -8.48 4.01
CA GLY A 40 5.65 -8.50 2.65
C GLY A 40 4.45 -7.57 2.51
N HIS A 41 3.51 -7.63 3.46
CA HIS A 41 2.35 -6.74 3.52
C HIS A 41 2.75 -5.27 3.64
N MET A 42 3.60 -4.94 4.62
CA MET A 42 4.06 -3.57 4.83
C MET A 42 4.75 -2.99 3.59
N LEU A 43 5.58 -3.81 2.91
CA LEU A 43 6.26 -3.39 1.68
C LEU A 43 5.28 -3.16 0.53
N ALA A 44 4.26 -4.02 0.39
CA ALA A 44 3.21 -3.85 -0.62
C ALA A 44 2.45 -2.54 -0.39
N PHE A 45 2.00 -2.26 0.84
CA PHE A 45 1.29 -1.03 1.18
C PHE A 45 2.15 0.22 1.09
N ALA A 46 3.42 0.15 1.49
CA ALA A 46 4.38 1.23 1.29
C ALA A 46 4.57 1.55 -0.21
N THR A 47 4.68 0.53 -1.04
CA THR A 47 4.81 0.66 -2.50
C THR A 47 3.56 1.30 -3.11
N MET A 48 2.36 0.84 -2.72
CA MET A 48 1.09 1.43 -3.17
C MET A 48 0.96 2.89 -2.72
N ALA A 49 1.37 3.24 -1.49
CA ALA A 49 1.36 4.61 -0.99
C ALA A 49 2.24 5.54 -1.84
N LEU A 50 3.44 5.09 -2.19
CA LEU A 50 4.35 5.85 -3.05
C LEU A 50 3.77 6.01 -4.46
N LEU A 51 3.30 4.92 -5.07
CA LEU A 51 2.72 4.94 -6.41
C LEU A 51 1.46 5.80 -6.48
N ALA A 52 0.60 5.77 -5.47
CA ALA A 52 -0.56 6.63 -5.36
C ALA A 52 -0.17 8.11 -5.26
N ALA A 53 0.82 8.45 -4.42
CA ALA A 53 1.32 9.81 -4.31
C ALA A 53 1.95 10.33 -5.62
N LEU A 54 2.59 9.47 -6.40
CA LEU A 54 3.15 9.83 -7.72
C LEU A 54 2.07 9.95 -8.80
N SER A 55 1.03 9.10 -8.73
CA SER A 55 -0.10 9.09 -9.67
C SER A 55 -1.04 10.28 -9.51
N PHE A 56 -1.09 10.84 -8.31
CA PHE A 56 -1.94 11.97 -7.94
C PHE A 56 -1.11 13.07 -7.24
N PRO A 57 -0.30 13.83 -8.00
CA PRO A 57 0.61 14.84 -7.44
C PRO A 57 -0.12 15.98 -6.71
N THR A 58 -1.36 16.30 -7.10
CA THR A 58 -2.18 17.35 -6.50
C THR A 58 -3.15 16.85 -5.42
N ALA A 59 -3.26 15.53 -5.22
CA ALA A 59 -4.14 14.98 -4.21
C ALA A 59 -3.63 15.23 -2.79
N ARG A 60 -4.58 15.42 -1.86
CA ARG A 60 -4.32 15.50 -0.42
C ARG A 60 -3.78 14.15 0.07
N LEU A 61 -2.58 14.14 0.64
CA LEU A 61 -1.92 12.91 1.10
C LEU A 61 -2.75 12.15 2.14
N PHE A 62 -3.45 12.87 3.02
CA PHE A 62 -4.37 12.25 3.98
C PHE A 62 -5.44 11.37 3.32
N ARG A 63 -6.04 11.81 2.20
CA ARG A 63 -7.02 11.00 1.45
C ARG A 63 -6.40 9.75 0.82
N ILE A 64 -5.12 9.79 0.48
CA ILE A 64 -4.39 8.61 -0.02
C ILE A 64 -4.22 7.62 1.14
N GLY A 65 -3.78 8.11 2.31
CA GLY A 65 -3.61 7.30 3.50
C GLY A 65 -4.90 6.64 3.95
N GLU A 66 -5.98 7.42 4.08
CA GLU A 66 -7.32 6.95 4.41
C GLU A 66 -7.77 5.81 3.48
N ARG A 67 -7.68 6.00 2.16
CA ARG A 67 -8.14 5.00 1.18
C ARG A 67 -7.31 3.71 1.19
N LEU A 68 -6.00 3.81 1.40
CA LEU A 68 -5.13 2.63 1.47
C LEU A 68 -5.29 1.90 2.81
N SER A 69 -5.44 2.62 3.93
CA SER A 69 -5.74 1.99 5.23
C SER A 69 -7.12 1.31 5.20
N PHE A 70 -8.10 1.93 4.54
CA PHE A 70 -9.41 1.31 4.32
C PHE A 70 -9.32 0.04 3.44
N LEU A 71 -8.47 0.04 2.41
CA LEU A 71 -8.21 -1.16 1.62
C LEU A 71 -7.60 -2.28 2.48
N GLY A 72 -6.65 -1.96 3.36
CA GLY A 72 -6.09 -2.92 4.32
C GLY A 72 -7.15 -3.51 5.25
N ALA A 73 -8.00 -2.66 5.84
CA ALA A 73 -9.11 -3.13 6.67
C ALA A 73 -10.09 -4.04 5.90
N MET A 74 -10.36 -3.75 4.64
CA MET A 74 -11.19 -4.60 3.78
C MET A 74 -10.54 -5.98 3.55
N ILE A 75 -9.22 -6.02 3.34
CA ILE A 75 -8.48 -7.27 3.16
C ILE A 75 -8.57 -8.13 4.42
N GLU A 76 -8.38 -7.55 5.61
CA GLU A 76 -8.53 -8.26 6.90
C GLU A 76 -9.93 -8.87 7.06
N VAL A 77 -10.97 -8.08 6.77
CA VAL A 77 -12.36 -8.54 6.84
C VAL A 77 -12.62 -9.68 5.85
N LEU A 78 -12.04 -9.62 4.65
CA LEU A 78 -12.15 -10.69 3.67
C LEU A 78 -11.38 -11.93 4.12
N GLN A 79 -10.19 -11.78 4.70
CA GLN A 79 -9.40 -12.89 5.24
C GLN A 79 -10.12 -13.60 6.40
N ALA A 80 -10.98 -12.91 7.15
CA ALA A 80 -11.84 -13.53 8.17
C ALA A 80 -12.89 -14.51 7.60
N ILE A 81 -13.08 -14.58 6.27
CA ILE A 81 -13.99 -15.55 5.65
C ILE A 81 -13.39 -16.97 5.80
N PRO A 82 -14.08 -17.91 6.47
CA PRO A 82 -13.52 -19.24 6.79
C PRO A 82 -13.07 -20.05 5.57
N SER A 83 -13.70 -19.86 4.41
CA SER A 83 -13.33 -20.57 3.18
C SER A 83 -11.96 -20.17 2.62
N LEU A 84 -11.43 -19.01 3.00
CA LEU A 84 -10.08 -18.58 2.59
C LEU A 84 -8.96 -19.21 3.42
N HIS A 85 -9.29 -19.83 4.56
CA HIS A 85 -8.32 -20.44 5.48
C HIS A 85 -7.18 -19.47 5.86
N ARG A 86 -7.52 -18.19 6.04
CA ARG A 86 -6.61 -17.14 6.49
C ARG A 86 -7.04 -16.66 7.87
N ASP A 87 -6.04 -16.27 8.67
CA ASP A 87 -6.28 -15.65 9.96
C ASP A 87 -6.38 -14.14 9.75
N CYS A 88 -7.45 -13.53 10.24
CA CYS A 88 -7.54 -12.07 10.34
C CYS A 88 -6.64 -11.61 11.50
N ASP A 89 -5.75 -10.67 11.21
CA ASP A 89 -4.82 -10.10 12.19
C ASP A 89 -4.87 -8.57 12.13
N ILE A 90 -5.55 -7.97 13.12
CA ILE A 90 -5.62 -6.52 13.24
C ILE A 90 -4.24 -5.85 13.37
N HIS A 91 -3.22 -6.59 13.82
CA HIS A 91 -1.85 -6.08 13.86
C HIS A 91 -1.27 -5.85 12.46
N ASP A 92 -1.71 -6.60 11.44
CA ASP A 92 -1.26 -6.42 10.06
C ASP A 92 -1.85 -5.13 9.48
N TRP A 93 -3.15 -4.88 9.70
CA TRP A 93 -3.76 -3.60 9.35
C TRP A 93 -3.07 -2.40 10.02
N ILE A 94 -2.70 -2.52 11.29
CA ILE A 94 -1.96 -1.46 12.00
C ILE A 94 -0.57 -1.26 11.37
N ALA A 95 0.17 -2.34 11.13
CA ALA A 95 1.50 -2.29 10.53
C ALA A 95 1.47 -1.65 9.13
N ASP A 96 0.49 -2.01 8.31
CA ASP A 96 0.29 -1.46 6.98
C ASP A 96 -0.05 0.03 7.03
N THR A 97 -0.92 0.43 7.97
CA THR A 97 -1.27 1.84 8.18
C THR A 97 -0.06 2.68 8.61
N LEU A 98 0.82 2.12 9.44
CA LEU A 98 2.09 2.77 9.81
C LEU A 98 3.04 2.88 8.60
N ALA A 99 3.16 1.83 7.79
CA ALA A 99 3.99 1.85 6.59
C ALA A 99 3.51 2.90 5.57
N ILE A 100 2.20 2.97 5.33
CA ILE A 100 1.58 4.00 4.48
C ILE A 100 1.90 5.39 5.03
N THR A 101 1.70 5.60 6.34
CA THR A 101 1.93 6.90 6.98
C THR A 101 3.38 7.35 6.84
N ALA A 102 4.34 6.44 7.08
CA ALA A 102 5.77 6.73 6.92
C ALA A 102 6.11 7.21 5.51
N VAL A 103 5.63 6.51 4.47
CA VAL A 103 5.85 6.89 3.07
C VAL A 103 5.22 8.25 2.76
N LEU A 104 3.99 8.50 3.21
CA LEU A 104 3.30 9.77 2.97
C LEU A 104 3.99 10.95 3.68
N LEU A 105 4.56 10.75 4.87
CA LEU A 105 5.36 11.77 5.55
C LEU A 105 6.63 12.11 4.76
N ILE A 106 7.31 11.12 4.20
CA ILE A 106 8.48 11.33 3.33
C ILE A 106 8.07 12.11 2.09
N VAL A 107 6.98 11.71 1.42
CA VAL A 107 6.45 12.41 0.25
C VAL A 107 6.09 13.86 0.60
N TRP A 108 5.43 14.08 1.73
CA TRP A 108 5.10 15.42 2.21
C TRP A 108 6.34 16.29 2.38
N ALA A 109 7.38 15.77 3.05
CA ALA A 109 8.64 16.48 3.26
C ALA A 109 9.31 16.84 1.94
N VAL A 110 9.33 15.91 0.97
CA VAL A 110 9.88 16.14 -0.38
C VAL A 110 9.09 17.20 -1.14
N ARG A 111 7.74 17.13 -1.12
CA ARG A 111 6.87 18.13 -1.77
C ARG A 111 7.07 19.52 -1.17
N ARG A 112 7.16 19.61 0.16
CA ARG A 112 7.41 20.87 0.88
C ARG A 112 8.76 21.49 0.53
N ARG A 113 9.83 20.69 0.48
CA ARG A 113 11.18 21.16 0.08
C ARG A 113 11.23 21.66 -1.35
N ARG A 114 10.47 21.06 -2.28
CA ARG A 114 10.38 21.52 -3.67
C ARG A 114 9.63 22.84 -3.79
N GLY A 115 8.51 22.99 -3.07
CA GLY A 115 7.77 24.26 -3.02
C GLY A 115 8.60 25.41 -2.44
N ALA A 116 9.39 25.14 -1.39
CA ALA A 116 10.27 26.13 -0.78
C ALA A 116 11.47 26.56 -1.66
N ARG A 117 11.80 25.83 -2.73
CA ARG A 117 12.89 26.17 -3.66
C ARG A 117 12.44 27.00 -4.88
N LEU A 118 11.13 27.13 -5.08
CA LEU A 118 10.54 27.84 -6.22
C LEU A 118 9.96 29.20 -5.82
N ASN A 119 10.02 29.54 -4.53
CA ASN A 119 9.71 30.84 -3.96
C ASN A 119 11.01 31.56 -3.61
#